data_AF-A0A3D1TRN5-F1
#
_entry.id   AF-A0A3D1TRN5-F1
#
_cell.length_a   1.000
_cell.length_b   1.000
_cell.length_c   1.000
_cell.angle_alpha   90.00
_cell.angle_beta   90.00
_cell.angle_gamma   90.00
#
_symmetry.space_group_name_H-M   'P 1'
#
loop_
_entity.id
_entity.type
_entity.pdbx_description
1 polymer ?
#
loop_
_entity_poly.entity_id
_entity_poly.type
_entity_poly.pdbx_seq_one_letter_code
_entity_poly.pdbx_strand_id
1 'polypeptide(L)'
;MADQQSGSFSDLYEVMQQRKGADAVPRLTRPRSSPPPRSIVHPEPSQSREVGKEGSREISREVSQPGKREVGKPFVDLNERAWRKDSFLFTDAEFHALEQLKLDLRSKHDLPATKNDLARCAIGHLLRDYRERGDNGFVVELLKHKSGR
;
A
#
# COMPACT_ATOMS: atom_id res chain seq x y z
N MET A 1 -30.61 -17.09 49.79
CA MET A 1 -29.19 -16.90 49.43
C MET A 1 -28.88 -17.93 48.35
N ALA A 2 -28.69 -17.49 47.11
CA ALA A 2 -28.27 -18.34 46.00
C ALA A 2 -27.19 -17.57 45.24
N ASP A 3 -25.96 -18.03 45.39
CA ASP A 3 -24.76 -17.44 44.81
C ASP A 3 -24.74 -17.61 43.29
N GLN A 4 -24.50 -16.51 42.59
CA GLN A 4 -24.18 -16.49 41.17
C GLN A 4 -22.70 -16.90 41.01
N GLN A 5 -22.46 -18.12 40.54
CA GLN A 5 -21.14 -18.51 40.05
C GLN A 5 -20.91 -17.89 38.67
N SER A 6 -20.11 -16.83 38.66
CA SER A 6 -19.51 -16.26 37.45
C SER A 6 -18.41 -17.20 36.95
N GLY A 7 -18.72 -18.03 35.96
CA GLY A 7 -17.72 -18.76 35.20
C GLY A 7 -16.85 -17.75 34.45
N SER A 8 -15.65 -17.49 34.98
CA SER A 8 -14.66 -16.60 34.38
C SER A 8 -14.16 -17.20 33.06
N PHE A 9 -14.07 -16.36 32.03
CA PHE A 9 -13.57 -16.69 30.69
C PHE A 9 -12.16 -17.34 30.69
N SER A 10 -11.42 -17.20 31.80
CA SER A 10 -10.13 -17.85 32.03
C SER A 10 -10.22 -19.39 32.11
N ASP A 11 -11.29 -19.95 32.66
CA ASP A 11 -11.44 -21.41 32.83
C ASP A 11 -11.55 -22.15 31.49
N LEU A 12 -12.16 -21.51 30.49
CA LEU A 12 -12.25 -22.06 29.13
C LEU A 12 -10.89 -22.08 28.41
N TYR A 13 -9.97 -21.19 28.77
CA TYR A 13 -8.65 -21.11 28.16
C TYR A 13 -7.70 -22.18 28.71
N GLU A 14 -7.83 -22.55 29.99
CA GLU A 14 -7.07 -23.65 30.60
C GLU A 14 -7.47 -25.02 30.06
N VAL A 15 -8.78 -25.26 29.86
CA VAL A 15 -9.27 -26.54 29.31
C VAL A 15 -8.81 -26.76 27.87
N MET A 16 -8.63 -25.68 27.08
CA MET A 16 -8.08 -25.79 25.72
C MET A 16 -6.57 -26.01 25.69
N GLN A 17 -5.81 -25.52 26.67
CA GLN A 17 -4.35 -25.73 26.70
C GLN A 17 -3.95 -27.14 27.15
N GLN A 18 -4.79 -27.85 27.90
CA GLN A 18 -4.48 -29.20 28.39
C GLN A 18 -4.63 -30.32 27.34
N ARG A 19 -5.21 -30.06 26.15
CA ARG A 19 -5.36 -31.08 25.09
C ARG A 19 -4.17 -31.21 24.13
N LYS A 20 -3.07 -30.50 24.39
CA LYS A 20 -1.92 -30.44 23.47
C LYS A 20 -0.73 -31.26 24.00
N GLY A 21 -0.95 -32.56 24.23
CA GLY A 21 0.12 -33.41 24.77
C GLY A 21 -0.20 -34.89 24.87
N ALA A 22 -0.48 -35.55 23.75
CA ALA A 22 -0.24 -36.98 23.54
C ALA A 22 -0.71 -37.35 22.14
N ASP A 23 0.21 -37.38 21.17
CA ASP A 23 0.31 -38.52 20.25
C ASP A 23 1.58 -38.39 19.41
N ALA A 24 2.48 -39.33 19.67
CA ALA A 24 3.79 -39.46 19.09
C ALA A 24 3.67 -40.11 17.70
N VAL A 25 4.04 -39.36 16.65
CA VAL A 25 4.36 -39.93 15.34
C VAL A 25 5.88 -40.17 15.24
N PRO A 26 6.35 -41.36 14.80
CA PRO A 26 7.77 -41.66 14.74
C PRO A 26 8.43 -40.86 13.61
N ARG A 27 9.39 -40.00 13.99
CA ARG A 27 10.24 -39.27 13.05
C ARG A 27 11.27 -40.21 12.42
N LEU A 28 11.12 -40.46 11.12
CA LEU A 28 12.19 -40.98 10.29
C LEU A 28 13.35 -39.97 10.27
N THR A 29 14.54 -40.51 10.51
CA THR A 29 15.83 -39.87 10.59
C THR A 29 16.23 -39.22 9.25
N ARG A 30 16.65 -37.94 9.29
CA ARG A 30 17.60 -37.41 8.32
C ARG A 30 18.73 -36.65 9.04
N PRO A 31 20.00 -36.91 8.69
CA PRO A 31 21.15 -36.36 9.39
C PRO A 31 21.47 -34.92 8.96
N ARG A 32 21.88 -34.14 9.98
CA ARG A 32 22.78 -32.97 10.02
C ARG A 32 23.36 -32.48 8.68
N SER A 33 23.22 -31.18 8.42
CA SER A 33 24.40 -30.32 8.25
C SER A 33 24.05 -28.86 8.61
N SER A 34 24.91 -28.26 9.43
CA SER A 34 24.89 -26.86 9.87
C SER A 34 26.07 -26.12 9.19
N PRO A 35 26.12 -24.78 9.23
CA PRO A 35 26.39 -23.89 8.09
C PRO A 35 27.88 -23.54 7.89
N PRO A 36 28.25 -22.90 6.77
CA PRO A 36 29.45 -22.07 6.72
C PRO A 36 29.14 -20.60 7.11
N PRO A 37 29.95 -19.99 8.00
CA PRO A 37 29.95 -18.55 8.25
C PRO A 37 30.91 -17.86 7.27
N ARG A 38 30.52 -16.74 6.64
CA ARG A 38 31.49 -15.85 5.98
C ARG A 38 31.13 -14.37 6.13
N SER A 39 31.83 -13.77 7.10
CA SER A 39 32.68 -12.59 6.97
C SER A 39 32.13 -11.32 6.34
N ILE A 40 32.01 -10.30 7.19
CA ILE A 40 31.99 -8.87 6.90
C ILE A 40 33.16 -8.47 6.00
N VAL A 41 32.90 -7.71 4.93
CA VAL A 41 33.88 -6.81 4.30
C VAL A 41 33.18 -5.49 3.99
N HIS A 42 33.51 -4.47 4.79
CA HIS A 42 33.42 -3.07 4.39
C HIS A 42 34.54 -2.76 3.38
N PRO A 43 34.26 -1.95 2.36
CA PRO A 43 35.13 -0.81 2.10
C PRO A 43 34.38 0.53 2.11
N GLU A 44 35.08 1.49 2.70
CA GLU A 44 34.82 2.91 2.92
C GLU A 44 34.94 3.74 1.60
N PRO A 45 34.70 5.08 1.64
CA PRO A 45 33.98 5.86 0.63
C PRO A 45 34.90 6.49 -0.41
N SER A 46 34.30 6.93 -1.53
CA SER A 46 34.90 7.94 -2.39
C SER A 46 34.03 9.19 -2.40
N GLN A 47 34.54 10.20 -1.69
CA GLN A 47 34.17 11.59 -1.86
C GLN A 47 34.57 12.05 -3.27
N SER A 48 33.69 12.76 -3.95
CA SER A 48 34.08 13.80 -4.91
C SER A 48 32.99 14.86 -4.91
N ARG A 49 33.27 15.91 -4.13
CA ARG A 49 32.67 17.24 -4.32
C ARG A 49 33.06 17.70 -5.72
N GLU A 50 32.11 18.24 -6.47
CA GLU A 50 32.40 19.43 -7.26
C GLU A 50 31.22 20.39 -7.21
N VAL A 51 31.58 21.62 -6.90
CA VAL A 51 30.73 22.79 -6.70
C VAL A 51 30.78 23.58 -8.00
N GLY A 52 29.59 24.04 -8.44
CA GLY A 52 29.45 25.27 -9.21
C GLY A 52 29.19 25.09 -10.70
N LYS A 53 28.03 25.57 -11.14
CA LYS A 53 27.95 26.80 -11.94
C LYS A 53 26.50 27.22 -12.11
N GLU A 54 26.19 28.40 -11.59
CA GLU A 54 25.07 29.21 -12.04
C GLU A 54 25.25 29.57 -13.51
N GLY A 55 24.14 29.69 -14.23
CA GLY A 55 24.10 30.42 -15.50
C GLY A 55 23.23 29.76 -16.55
N SER A 56 22.00 30.24 -16.68
CA SER A 56 21.55 31.00 -17.86
C SER A 56 20.04 30.84 -18.02
N ARG A 57 19.33 31.94 -17.81
CA ARG A 57 17.94 32.11 -18.23
C ARG A 57 17.92 32.19 -19.74
N GLU A 58 17.36 31.19 -20.40
CA GLU A 58 16.76 31.39 -21.72
C GLU A 58 15.27 31.08 -21.65
N ILE A 59 14.52 32.16 -21.85
CA ILE A 59 13.06 32.19 -21.94
C ILE A 59 12.74 31.75 -23.36
N SER A 60 12.60 30.45 -23.59
CA SER A 60 11.99 29.95 -24.82
C SER A 60 10.47 30.03 -24.70
N ARG A 61 9.91 31.10 -25.28
CA ARG A 61 8.51 31.16 -25.70
C ARG A 61 8.31 30.15 -26.83
N GLU A 62 7.97 28.92 -26.50
CA GLU A 62 7.47 27.99 -27.50
C GLU A 62 5.95 28.06 -27.61
N VAL A 63 5.58 28.39 -28.84
CA VAL A 63 4.26 28.53 -29.42
C VAL A 63 3.42 27.29 -29.14
N SER A 64 2.25 27.50 -28.52
CA SER A 64 1.22 26.50 -28.33
C SER A 64 0.78 25.91 -29.66
N GLN A 65 1.32 24.75 -30.03
CA GLN A 65 0.63 23.86 -30.96
C GLN A 65 -0.47 23.13 -30.17
N PRO A 66 -1.73 23.13 -30.63
CA PRO A 66 -2.74 22.23 -30.08
C PRO A 66 -2.38 20.82 -30.54
N GLY A 67 -1.51 20.16 -29.77
CA GLY A 67 -1.17 18.76 -29.95
C GLY A 67 -2.45 17.94 -29.90
N LYS A 68 -2.66 17.13 -30.96
CA LYS A 68 -3.58 15.99 -30.94
C LYS A 68 -3.45 15.31 -29.59
N ARG A 69 -4.51 15.37 -28.76
CA ARG A 69 -4.58 14.57 -27.54
C ARG A 69 -4.48 13.11 -27.98
N GLU A 70 -3.36 12.47 -27.66
CA GLU A 70 -3.25 11.02 -27.76
C GLU A 70 -4.29 10.42 -26.81
N VAL A 71 -5.45 10.11 -27.37
CA VAL A 71 -6.43 9.25 -26.74
C VAL A 71 -5.83 7.86 -26.81
N GLY A 72 -5.35 7.31 -25.69
CA GLY A 72 -5.00 5.89 -25.71
C GLY A 72 -4.27 5.31 -24.52
N LYS A 73 -3.57 6.10 -23.69
CA LYS A 73 -2.90 5.54 -22.50
C LYS A 73 -3.70 5.85 -21.24
N PRO A 74 -4.16 4.83 -20.49
CA PRO A 74 -4.68 5.07 -19.15
C PRO A 74 -3.58 5.80 -18.37
N PHE A 75 -3.99 6.83 -17.64
CA PHE A 75 -3.06 7.70 -16.92
C PHE A 75 -2.20 6.93 -15.89
N VAL A 76 -2.68 5.76 -15.46
CA VAL A 76 -1.97 4.83 -14.57
C VAL A 76 -1.98 3.44 -15.21
N ASP A 77 -0.80 2.86 -15.40
CA ASP A 77 -0.65 1.43 -15.68
C ASP A 77 -0.51 0.67 -14.35
N LEU A 78 -1.47 -0.20 -14.04
CA LEU A 78 -1.45 -0.99 -12.81
C LEU A 78 -0.38 -2.08 -12.81
N ASN A 79 0.13 -2.47 -13.98
CA ASN A 79 1.15 -3.51 -14.11
C ASN A 79 2.57 -2.97 -13.90
N GLU A 80 2.75 -1.64 -13.93
CA GLU A 80 4.04 -1.04 -13.70
C GLU A 80 4.49 -1.27 -12.24
N ARG A 81 5.76 -1.59 -12.03
CA ARG A 81 6.31 -1.83 -10.69
C ARG A 81 6.31 -0.54 -9.86
N ALA A 82 5.73 -0.58 -8.66
CA ALA A 82 5.79 0.52 -7.71
C ALA A 82 7.19 0.62 -7.07
N TRP A 83 7.80 1.81 -7.15
CA TRP A 83 9.12 2.10 -6.60
C TRP A 83 9.08 2.78 -5.23
N ARG A 84 7.98 3.46 -4.92
CA ARG A 84 7.80 4.25 -3.70
C ARG A 84 6.61 3.73 -2.92
N LYS A 85 6.79 3.56 -1.61
CA LYS A 85 5.73 3.22 -0.66
C LYS A 85 5.42 4.45 0.18
N ASP A 86 4.15 4.82 0.24
CA ASP A 86 3.61 5.79 1.19
C ASP A 86 2.52 5.08 2.03
N SER A 87 2.37 5.49 3.29
CA SER A 87 1.40 4.90 4.24
C SER A 87 0.32 5.92 4.58
N PHE A 88 -0.94 5.48 4.59
CA PHE A 88 -2.10 6.31 4.90
C PHE A 88 -2.88 5.73 6.08
N LEU A 89 -3.51 6.60 6.86
CA LEU A 89 -4.44 6.22 7.92
C LEU A 89 -5.86 6.31 7.38
N PHE A 90 -6.67 5.31 7.70
CA PHE A 90 -8.09 5.26 7.37
C PHE A 90 -8.90 5.35 8.65
N THR A 91 -10.09 5.94 8.56
CA THR A 91 -11.15 5.70 9.54
C THR A 91 -11.66 4.26 9.41
N ASP A 92 -12.30 3.74 10.46
CA ASP A 92 -12.87 2.39 10.43
C ASP A 92 -13.89 2.23 9.29
N ALA A 93 -14.73 3.25 9.07
CA ALA A 93 -15.71 3.27 8.00
C ALA A 93 -15.06 3.19 6.61
N GLU A 94 -14.00 3.96 6.36
CA GLU A 94 -13.25 3.90 5.08
C GLU A 94 -12.57 2.55 4.89
N PHE A 95 -11.98 1.99 5.95
CA PHE A 95 -11.32 0.69 5.87
C PHE A 95 -12.32 -0.43 5.54
N HIS A 96 -13.47 -0.45 6.20
CA HIS A 96 -14.53 -1.41 5.91
C HIS A 96 -15.10 -1.24 4.50
N ALA A 97 -15.35 0.00 4.06
CA ALA A 97 -15.82 0.27 2.71
C ALA A 97 -14.80 -0.22 1.65
N LEU A 98 -13.51 -0.01 1.89
CA LEU A 98 -12.44 -0.47 0.99
C LEU A 98 -12.36 -2.01 0.94
N GLU A 99 -12.48 -2.69 2.07
CA GLU A 99 -12.52 -4.16 2.09
C GLU A 99 -13.76 -4.71 1.39
N GLN A 100 -14.92 -4.08 1.58
CA GLN A 100 -16.13 -4.48 0.89
C GLN A 100 -16.00 -4.30 -0.62
N LEU A 101 -15.42 -3.18 -1.07
CA LEU A 101 -15.16 -2.96 -2.50
C LEU A 101 -14.27 -4.07 -3.09
N LYS A 102 -13.24 -4.53 -2.37
CA LYS A 102 -12.40 -5.65 -2.82
C LYS A 102 -13.19 -6.95 -2.97
N LEU A 103 -14.04 -7.25 -2.00
CA LEU A 103 -14.90 -8.45 -2.05
C LEU A 103 -15.88 -8.37 -3.21
N ASP A 104 -16.48 -7.20 -3.44
CA ASP A 104 -17.39 -6.95 -4.54
C ASP A 104 -16.70 -7.10 -5.90
N LEU A 105 -15.51 -6.54 -6.08
CA LEU A 105 -14.73 -6.69 -7.31
C LEU A 105 -14.39 -8.15 -7.61
N ARG A 106 -14.01 -8.91 -6.58
CA ARG A 106 -13.70 -10.33 -6.72
C ARG A 106 -14.95 -11.16 -7.02
N SER A 107 -16.05 -10.93 -6.30
CA SER A 107 -17.25 -11.76 -6.41
C SER A 107 -18.08 -11.45 -7.65
N LYS A 108 -18.21 -10.17 -8.04
CA LYS A 108 -19.06 -9.74 -9.15
C LYS A 108 -18.33 -9.68 -10.48
N HIS A 109 -17.01 -9.44 -10.47
CA HIS A 109 -16.23 -9.22 -11.69
C HIS A 109 -15.06 -10.20 -11.86
N ASP A 110 -14.85 -11.12 -10.92
CA ASP A 110 -13.70 -12.04 -10.88
C ASP A 110 -12.35 -11.31 -10.97
N LEU A 111 -12.29 -10.10 -10.39
CA LEU A 111 -11.09 -9.27 -10.36
C LEU A 111 -10.45 -9.32 -8.97
N PRO A 112 -9.36 -10.09 -8.77
CA PRO A 112 -8.64 -10.12 -7.51
C PRO A 112 -7.81 -8.83 -7.34
N ALA A 113 -8.46 -7.75 -6.92
CA ALA A 113 -7.81 -6.45 -6.69
C ALA A 113 -7.16 -6.39 -5.29
N THR A 114 -5.91 -5.94 -5.23
CA THR A 114 -5.23 -5.62 -3.97
C THR A 114 -5.56 -4.19 -3.52
N LYS A 115 -5.28 -3.86 -2.25
CA LYS A 115 -5.39 -2.47 -1.76
C LYS A 115 -4.51 -1.51 -2.55
N ASN A 116 -3.35 -1.98 -3.01
CA ASN A 116 -2.43 -1.17 -3.80
C ASN A 116 -3.05 -0.85 -5.16
N ASP A 117 -3.66 -1.83 -5.82
CA ASP A 117 -4.32 -1.61 -7.12
C ASP A 117 -5.44 -0.57 -7.00
N LEU A 118 -6.27 -0.69 -5.95
CA LEU A 118 -7.33 0.28 -5.68
C LEU A 118 -6.79 1.68 -5.37
N ALA A 119 -5.70 1.78 -4.59
CA ALA A 119 -5.05 3.05 -4.32
C ALA A 119 -4.50 3.69 -5.60
N ARG A 120 -3.87 2.90 -6.49
CA ARG A 120 -3.37 3.37 -7.78
C ARG A 120 -4.49 3.80 -8.72
N CYS A 121 -5.60 3.07 -8.77
CA CYS A 121 -6.81 3.47 -9.48
C CYS A 121 -7.36 4.79 -8.96
N ALA A 122 -7.48 4.94 -7.64
CA ALA A 122 -8.00 6.15 -7.02
C ALA A 122 -7.10 7.37 -7.30
N ILE A 123 -5.78 7.23 -7.13
CA ILE A 123 -4.81 8.28 -7.47
C ILE A 123 -4.89 8.65 -8.94
N GLY A 124 -4.97 7.64 -9.82
CA GLY A 124 -5.11 7.86 -11.26
C GLY A 124 -6.38 8.63 -11.62
N HIS A 125 -7.49 8.29 -10.97
CA HIS A 125 -8.76 9.00 -11.12
C HIS A 125 -8.65 10.45 -10.66
N LEU A 126 -8.09 10.71 -9.46
CA LEU A 126 -7.90 12.07 -8.93
C LEU A 126 -7.02 12.93 -9.85
N LEU A 127 -5.92 12.37 -10.35
CA LEU A 127 -5.00 13.10 -11.22
C LEU A 127 -5.58 13.35 -12.62
N ARG A 128 -6.30 12.37 -13.17
CA ARG A 128 -7.06 12.56 -14.42
C ARG A 128 -8.10 13.67 -14.25
N ASP A 129 -8.87 13.59 -13.18
CA ASP A 129 -9.93 14.53 -12.89
C ASP A 129 -9.43 15.97 -12.77
N TYR A 130 -8.35 16.17 -12.00
CA TYR A 130 -7.74 17.48 -11.85
C TYR A 130 -7.18 18.03 -13.16
N ARG A 131 -6.64 17.16 -14.04
CA ARG A 131 -6.18 17.60 -15.37
C ARG A 131 -7.32 18.00 -16.30
N GLU A 132 -8.47 17.33 -16.20
CA GLU A 132 -9.63 17.60 -17.05
C GLU A 132 -10.42 18.82 -16.58
N ARG A 133 -10.55 19.02 -15.25
CA ARG A 133 -11.44 20.03 -14.65
C ARG A 133 -10.72 21.15 -13.89
N GLY A 134 -9.44 20.99 -13.57
CA GLY A 134 -8.64 21.99 -12.85
C GLY A 134 -9.26 22.34 -11.49
N ASP A 135 -9.50 23.63 -11.28
CA ASP A 135 -10.02 24.20 -10.03
C ASP A 135 -11.45 23.78 -9.69
N ASN A 136 -12.18 23.22 -10.66
CA ASN A 136 -13.52 22.64 -10.51
C ASN A 136 -13.47 21.11 -10.43
N GLY A 137 -12.30 20.53 -10.16
CA GLY A 137 -12.13 19.10 -9.95
C GLY A 137 -12.61 18.66 -8.58
N PHE A 138 -13.03 17.40 -8.48
CA PHE A 138 -13.54 16.76 -7.27
C PHE A 138 -12.58 16.91 -6.09
N VAL A 139 -11.26 16.76 -6.34
CA VAL A 139 -10.25 16.88 -5.28
C VAL A 139 -10.17 18.29 -4.70
N VAL A 140 -10.34 19.32 -5.53
CA VAL A 140 -10.27 20.72 -5.10
C VAL A 140 -11.50 21.07 -4.27
N GLU A 141 -12.68 20.66 -4.71
CA GLU A 141 -13.94 20.85 -3.98
C GLU A 141 -13.89 20.21 -2.59
N LEU A 142 -13.44 18.95 -2.51
CA LEU A 142 -13.37 18.23 -1.23
C LEU A 142 -12.36 18.87 -0.27
N LEU A 143 -11.20 19.31 -0.78
CA LEU A 143 -10.17 19.96 0.03
C LEU A 143 -10.58 21.36 0.50
N LYS A 144 -11.31 22.12 -0.33
CA LYS A 144 -11.91 23.41 0.06
C LYS A 144 -12.85 23.24 1.24
N HIS A 145 -13.80 22.29 1.13
CA HIS A 145 -14.73 21.95 2.19
C HIS A 145 -14.02 21.52 3.49
N LYS A 146 -12.96 20.70 3.40
CA LYS A 146 -12.13 20.33 4.56
C LYS A 146 -11.42 21.53 5.18
N SER A 147 -10.94 22.46 4.37
CA SER A 147 -10.18 23.64 4.81
C SER A 147 -11.06 24.79 5.31
N GLY A 148 -12.38 24.67 5.21
CA GLY A 148 -13.33 25.73 5.57
C GLY A 148 -13.25 26.98 4.68
N ARG A 149 -12.78 26.84 3.43
CA ARG A 149 -12.71 27.91 2.42
C ARG A 149 -13.68 27.67 1.28
#